data_AF-A0A1H0FJA1-F1
#
_entry.id   AF-A0A1H0FJA1-F1
#
_cell.length_a   1.000
_cell.length_b   1.000
_cell.length_c   1.000
_cell.angle_alpha   90.00
_cell.angle_beta   90.00
_cell.angle_gamma   90.00
#
_symmetry.space_group_name_H-M   'P 1'
#
loop_
_entity.id
_entity.type
_entity.pdbx_description
1 polymer ?
#
loop_
_entity_poly.entity_id
_entity_poly.type
_entity_poly.pdbx_seq_one_letter_code
_entity_poly.pdbx_strand_id
1 'polypeptide(L)'
;MRKFWLSIMSVMLTVSVLGIAALNVGAESVNKDVKLSEEQVNEMSSLQQEAFDQRKAIINKYVEYGVFSEEKGEKMISHLEERYTKLEANGFIPKWDKKHKKHKRDDS
;
A
#
# COMPACT_ATOMS: atom_id res chain seq x y z
N MET A 1 -2.50 10.66 49.03
CA MET A 1 -3.25 10.01 47.92
C MET A 1 -3.43 10.91 46.69
N ARG A 2 -4.06 12.10 46.75
CA ARG A 2 -4.22 12.98 45.56
C ARG A 2 -2.90 13.44 44.90
N LYS A 3 -1.88 13.75 45.71
CA LYS A 3 -0.56 14.24 45.25
C LYS A 3 0.27 13.15 44.55
N PHE A 4 0.11 11.90 44.98
CA PHE A 4 0.73 10.73 44.36
C PHE A 4 0.02 10.34 43.06
N TRP A 5 -1.30 10.56 42.97
CA TRP A 5 -2.07 10.27 41.76
C TRP A 5 -1.83 11.27 40.62
N LEU A 6 -1.57 12.54 40.95
CA LEU A 6 -1.18 13.57 39.99
C LEU A 6 0.22 13.31 39.39
N SER A 7 1.12 12.69 40.16
CA SER A 7 2.48 12.37 39.67
C SER A 7 2.50 11.22 38.66
N ILE A 8 1.55 10.27 38.74
CA ILE A 8 1.48 9.11 37.84
C ILE A 8 0.92 9.52 36.47
N MET A 9 -0.04 10.44 36.44
CA MET A 9 -0.59 10.98 35.17
C MET A 9 0.41 11.86 34.41
N SER A 10 1.32 12.54 35.11
CA SER A 10 2.37 13.36 34.48
C SER A 10 3.44 12.53 33.76
N VAL A 11 3.71 11.30 34.22
CA VAL A 11 4.71 10.41 33.59
C VAL A 11 4.12 9.72 32.35
N MET A 12 2.80 9.49 32.31
CA MET A 12 2.13 8.90 31.16
C MET A 12 2.06 9.84 29.95
N LEU A 13 2.10 11.17 30.15
CA LEU A 13 2.04 12.16 29.07
C LEU A 13 3.41 12.38 28.37
N THR A 14 4.53 12.02 28.99
CA THR A 14 5.87 12.23 28.42
C THR A 14 6.35 11.08 27.55
N VAL A 15 5.73 9.90 27.64
CA VAL A 15 6.10 8.73 26.83
C VAL A 15 5.57 8.83 25.39
N SER A 16 4.53 9.62 25.14
CA SER A 16 3.92 9.77 23.81
C SER A 16 4.71 10.66 22.84
N VAL A 17 5.63 11.52 23.31
CA VAL A 17 6.37 12.46 22.45
C VAL A 17 7.58 11.80 21.76
N LEU A 18 8.13 10.72 22.31
CA LEU A 18 9.29 10.02 21.72
C LEU A 18 8.94 9.11 20.53
N GLY A 19 7.67 8.80 20.30
CA GLY A 19 7.24 7.94 19.18
C GLY A 19 7.31 8.60 17.79
N ILE A 20 7.24 9.94 17.73
CA ILE A 20 7.15 10.65 16.44
C ILE A 20 8.53 10.80 15.77
N ALA A 21 9.62 10.83 16.54
CA ALA A 21 10.98 10.97 16.01
C ALA A 21 11.50 9.72 15.27
N ALA A 22 10.84 8.57 15.43
CA ALA A 22 11.18 7.33 14.73
C ALA A 22 10.45 7.15 13.39
N LEU A 23 9.57 8.06 12.98
CA LEU A 23 8.90 8.02 11.67
C LEU A 23 9.80 8.48 10.52
N ASN A 24 11.10 8.21 10.62
CA ASN A 24 11.99 8.22 9.47
C ASN A 24 11.71 6.93 8.68
N VAL A 25 10.56 6.88 8.00
CA VAL A 25 10.24 5.85 7.00
C VAL A 25 11.17 6.09 5.81
N GLY A 26 12.44 5.73 5.98
CA GLY A 26 13.33 5.48 4.87
C GLY A 26 12.68 4.39 4.03
N ALA A 27 12.62 4.58 2.71
CA ALA A 27 12.07 3.59 1.81
C ALA A 27 12.90 2.30 1.91
N GLU A 28 12.49 1.39 2.80
CA GLU A 28 13.08 0.06 2.92
C GLU A 28 12.81 -0.68 1.61
N SER A 29 13.90 -1.11 0.96
CA SER A 29 13.84 -1.89 -0.27
C SER A 29 13.15 -3.23 -0.02
N VAL A 30 12.31 -3.68 -0.94
CA VAL A 30 11.70 -5.02 -0.85
C VAL A 30 12.79 -6.08 -0.74
N ASN A 31 12.74 -6.88 0.33
CA ASN A 31 13.62 -8.03 0.49
C ASN A 31 13.21 -9.12 -0.49
N LYS A 32 14.03 -9.34 -1.52
CA LYS A 32 13.75 -10.30 -2.61
C LYS A 32 14.18 -11.73 -2.28
N ASP A 33 14.91 -11.94 -1.20
CA ASP A 33 15.44 -13.24 -0.81
C ASP A 33 14.40 -14.05 -0.01
N VAL A 34 13.29 -13.42 0.38
CA VAL A 34 12.17 -14.07 1.07
C VAL A 34 11.36 -14.87 0.06
N LYS A 35 11.05 -16.13 0.42
CA LYS A 35 10.01 -16.93 -0.23
C LYS A 35 8.90 -17.18 0.79
N LEU A 36 7.66 -16.94 0.39
CA LEU A 36 6.49 -17.26 1.20
C LEU A 36 6.23 -18.77 1.19
N SER A 37 5.70 -19.30 2.30
CA SER A 37 5.12 -20.64 2.34
C SER A 37 3.81 -20.71 1.57
N GLU A 38 3.32 -21.93 1.28
CA GLU A 38 2.06 -22.13 0.56
C GLU A 38 0.86 -21.50 1.29
N GLU A 39 0.78 -21.63 2.61
CA GLU A 39 -0.27 -21.01 3.42
C GLU A 39 -0.24 -19.48 3.31
N GLN A 40 0.96 -18.88 3.39
CA GLN A 40 1.14 -17.43 3.25
C GLN A 40 0.82 -16.94 1.83
N VAL A 41 1.15 -17.71 0.79
CA VAL A 41 0.79 -17.39 -0.59
C VAL A 41 -0.72 -17.42 -0.77
N ASN A 42 -1.42 -18.41 -0.19
CA ASN A 42 -2.87 -18.51 -0.26
C ASN A 42 -3.57 -17.36 0.48
N GLU A 43 -3.06 -17.00 1.66
CA GLU A 43 -3.54 -15.83 2.40
C GLU A 43 -3.36 -14.55 1.57
N MET A 44 -2.17 -14.37 0.99
CA MET A 44 -1.87 -13.19 0.19
C MET A 44 -2.69 -13.13 -1.10
N SER A 45 -2.93 -14.26 -1.75
CA SER A 45 -3.82 -14.37 -2.91
C SER A 45 -5.22 -13.86 -2.58
N SER A 46 -5.77 -14.33 -1.46
CA SER A 46 -7.11 -13.94 -1.00
C SER A 46 -7.20 -12.43 -0.74
N LEU A 47 -6.21 -11.86 -0.04
CA LEU A 47 -6.15 -10.42 0.26
C LEU A 47 -5.99 -9.58 -1.00
N GLN A 48 -5.14 -10.00 -1.95
CA GLN A 48 -4.93 -9.28 -3.20
C GLN A 48 -6.16 -9.35 -4.11
N GLN A 49 -6.88 -10.48 -4.11
CA GLN A 49 -8.13 -10.65 -4.86
C GLN A 49 -9.22 -9.71 -4.31
N GLU A 50 -9.42 -9.68 -2.99
CA GLU A 50 -10.37 -8.75 -2.37
C GLU A 50 -10.04 -7.30 -2.71
N ALA A 51 -8.76 -6.92 -2.59
CA ALA A 51 -8.31 -5.57 -2.93
C ALA A 51 -8.52 -5.26 -4.43
N PHE A 52 -8.31 -6.23 -5.32
CA PHE A 52 -8.56 -6.09 -6.75
C PHE A 52 -10.05 -5.84 -7.04
N ASP A 53 -10.94 -6.64 -6.45
CA ASP A 53 -12.38 -6.52 -6.64
C ASP A 53 -12.91 -5.18 -6.10
N GLN A 54 -12.44 -4.76 -4.92
CA GLN A 54 -12.76 -3.44 -4.37
C GLN A 54 -12.27 -2.31 -5.28
N ARG A 55 -11.06 -2.42 -5.84
CA ARG A 55 -10.50 -1.41 -6.76
C ARG A 55 -11.33 -1.31 -8.05
N LYS A 56 -11.76 -2.46 -8.59
CA LYS A 56 -12.64 -2.53 -9.77
C LYS A 56 -13.99 -1.86 -9.49
N ALA A 57 -14.60 -2.15 -8.34
CA ALA A 57 -15.85 -1.52 -7.92
C ALA A 57 -15.73 0.01 -7.80
N ILE A 58 -14.63 0.51 -7.23
CA ILE A 58 -14.36 1.96 -7.13
C ILE A 58 -14.25 2.60 -8.52
N ILE A 59 -13.52 1.97 -9.46
CA ILE A 59 -13.41 2.48 -10.83
C ILE A 59 -14.77 2.54 -11.51
N ASN A 60 -15.56 1.47 -11.39
CA ASN A 60 -16.91 1.43 -11.95
C ASN A 60 -17.81 2.52 -11.35
N LYS A 61 -17.71 2.81 -10.06
CA LYS A 61 -18.42 3.94 -9.44
C LYS A 61 -17.96 5.29 -10.00
N TYR A 62 -16.67 5.47 -10.26
CA TYR A 62 -16.21 6.69 -10.93
C TYR A 62 -16.70 6.82 -12.37
N VAL A 63 -16.88 5.71 -13.10
CA VAL A 63 -17.53 5.73 -14.42
C VAL A 63 -19.01 6.10 -14.28
N GLU A 64 -19.73 5.47 -13.34
CA GLU A 64 -21.14 5.75 -13.04
C GLU A 64 -21.38 7.22 -12.67
N TYR A 65 -20.48 7.82 -11.89
CA TYR A 65 -20.55 9.23 -11.49
C TYR A 65 -20.04 10.20 -12.57
N GLY A 66 -19.60 9.70 -13.72
CA GLY A 66 -19.08 10.52 -14.83
C GLY A 66 -17.71 11.14 -14.57
N VAL A 67 -16.98 10.68 -13.54
CA VAL A 67 -15.61 11.13 -13.26
C VAL A 67 -14.63 10.57 -14.29
N PHE A 68 -14.88 9.35 -14.76
CA PHE A 68 -14.15 8.72 -15.86
C PHE A 68 -15.09 8.36 -17.02
N SER A 69 -14.59 8.40 -18.24
CA SER A 69 -15.26 7.74 -19.37
C SER A 69 -15.20 6.23 -19.21
N GLU A 70 -16.12 5.53 -19.84
CA GLU A 70 -16.16 4.06 -19.88
C GLU A 70 -14.84 3.48 -20.39
N GLU A 71 -14.34 3.97 -21.54
CA GLU A 71 -13.04 3.56 -22.11
C GLU A 71 -11.88 3.72 -21.12
N LYS A 72 -11.85 4.84 -20.37
CA LYS A 72 -10.81 5.08 -19.38
C LYS A 72 -10.95 4.12 -18.19
N GLY A 73 -12.17 3.84 -17.75
CA GLY A 73 -12.45 2.85 -16.72
C GLY A 73 -11.97 1.45 -17.12
N GLU A 74 -12.33 1.00 -18.32
CA GLU A 74 -11.91 -0.29 -18.87
C GLU A 74 -10.39 -0.41 -18.96
N LYS A 75 -9.71 0.63 -19.46
CA LYS A 75 -8.25 0.67 -19.53
C LYS A 75 -7.61 0.56 -18.14
N MET A 76 -8.16 1.24 -17.14
CA MET A 76 -7.67 1.16 -15.77
C MET A 76 -7.88 -0.25 -15.18
N ILE A 77 -9.01 -0.89 -15.43
CA ILE A 77 -9.30 -2.26 -15.00
C ILE A 77 -8.33 -3.24 -15.66
N SER A 78 -8.10 -3.12 -16.97
CA SER A 78 -7.13 -3.95 -17.70
C SER A 78 -5.72 -3.85 -17.11
N HIS A 79 -5.27 -2.63 -16.77
CA HIS A 79 -3.97 -2.44 -16.11
C HIS A 79 -3.91 -3.06 -14.71
N LEU A 80 -5.04 -3.08 -13.97
CA LEU A 80 -5.12 -3.75 -12.67
C LEU A 80 -5.03 -5.27 -12.83
N GLU A 81 -5.71 -5.84 -13.82
CA GLU A 81 -5.66 -7.28 -14.14
C GLU A 81 -4.22 -7.69 -14.50
N GLU A 82 -3.55 -6.93 -15.37
CA GLU A 82 -2.15 -7.18 -15.72
C GLU A 82 -1.23 -7.13 -14.49
N ARG A 83 -1.46 -6.18 -13.58
CA ARG A 83 -0.71 -6.10 -12.31
C ARG A 83 -0.98 -7.30 -11.41
N TYR A 84 -2.22 -7.77 -11.34
CA TYR A 84 -2.59 -8.94 -10.55
C TYR A 84 -1.89 -10.20 -11.07
N THR A 85 -1.94 -10.47 -12.37
CA THR A 85 -1.24 -11.62 -12.99
C THR A 85 0.28 -11.57 -12.72
N LYS A 86 0.89 -10.38 -12.72
CA LYS A 86 2.31 -10.22 -12.38
C LYS A 86 2.63 -10.49 -10.91
N LEU A 87 1.70 -10.21 -10.00
CA LEU A 87 1.83 -10.56 -8.59
C LEU A 87 1.61 -12.07 -8.37
N GLU A 88 0.63 -12.66 -9.03
CA GLU A 88 0.43 -14.11 -8.96
C GLU A 88 1.66 -14.88 -9.45
N ALA A 89 2.21 -14.49 -10.60
CA ALA A 89 3.38 -15.13 -11.20
C ALA A 89 4.69 -15.01 -10.37
N ASN A 90 4.74 -14.13 -9.37
CA ASN A 90 5.90 -13.98 -8.49
C ASN A 90 5.62 -14.38 -7.02
N GLY A 91 4.53 -15.14 -6.78
CA GLY A 91 4.17 -15.59 -5.43
C GLY A 91 3.73 -14.45 -4.52
N PHE A 92 3.11 -13.41 -5.09
CA PHE A 92 2.63 -12.20 -4.43
C PHE A 92 3.71 -11.36 -3.73
N ILE A 93 4.96 -11.42 -4.20
CA ILE A 93 6.07 -10.60 -3.70
C ILE A 93 6.21 -9.33 -4.57
N PRO A 94 5.94 -8.12 -4.06
CA PRO A 94 5.93 -6.91 -4.88
C PRO A 94 7.32 -6.53 -5.43
N LYS A 95 7.39 -6.09 -6.69
CA LYS A 95 8.63 -5.58 -7.31
C LYS A 95 8.67 -4.05 -7.30
N TRP A 96 8.78 -3.45 -6.12
CA TRP A 96 8.78 -1.98 -5.93
C TRP A 96 10.14 -1.31 -6.12
N ASP A 97 11.19 -2.09 -6.38
CA ASP A 97 12.57 -1.65 -6.52
C ASP A 97 12.90 -0.96 -7.87
N LYS A 98 11.90 -0.77 -8.74
CA LYS A 98 12.10 -0.04 -9.99
C LYS A 98 12.33 1.43 -9.70
N LYS A 99 13.59 1.87 -9.78
CA LYS A 99 13.95 3.29 -9.81
C LYS A 99 13.12 3.98 -10.89
N HIS A 100 12.24 4.88 -10.49
CA HIS A 100 11.58 5.78 -11.44
C HIS A 100 12.68 6.56 -12.17
N LYS A 101 12.85 6.28 -13.47
CA LYS A 101 13.67 7.16 -14.32
C LYS A 101 12.98 8.53 -14.27
N LYS A 102 13.61 9.52 -13.65
CA LYS A 102 13.16 10.91 -13.77
C LYS A 102 13.21 11.25 -15.26
N HIS A 103 12.06 11.36 -15.89
CA HIS A 103 11.98 11.99 -17.21
C HIS A 103 12.48 13.42 -17.02
N LYS A 104 13.66 13.73 -17.57
CA LYS A 104 14.08 15.12 -17.73
C LYS A 104 13.04 15.74 -18.66
N ARG A 105 12.38 16.81 -18.22
CA ARG A 105 11.61 17.65 -19.12
C ARG A 105 12.65 18.36 -19.98
N ASP A 106 12.70 18.02 -21.26
CA ASP A 106 13.43 18.83 -22.22
C ASP A 106 12.54 20.06 -22.46
N ASP A 107 12.83 21.14 -21.75
CA ASP A 107 12.28 22.46 -22.04
C ASP A 107 12.92 22.89 -23.38
N SER A 108 12.12 22.91 -24.45
CA SER A 108 12.49 23.43 -25.79
C SER A 108 11.38 24.32 -26.30
#